data_AF-R7AWG4-F1
#
_entry.id   AF-R7AWG4-F1
#
_cell.length_a   1.000
_cell.length_b   1.000
_cell.length_c   1.000
_cell.angle_alpha   90.00
_cell.angle_beta   90.00
_cell.angle_gamma   90.00
#
_symmetry.space_group_name_H-M   'P 1'
#
loop_
_entity.id
_entity.type
_entity.pdbx_description
1 polymer ?
#
loop_
_entity_poly.entity_id
_entity_poly.type
_entity_poly.pdbx_seq_one_letter_code
_entity_poly.pdbx_strand_id
1 'polypeptide(L)'
;MKKCLIVWLTLVVSLSVLPFSVNASSSRNVEITTPDRSLEAKFLKAYRSGEYVVVEMLFQNVTDKDYSMRVFLGDNVVVYDELGNQYTGNIYGTFTKEGNLRLSPQVELPADIPVRFSLYIQNVASDVQFLPRINLNNIIAIRPARFASSKLIIKNISISEM
;
A
#
# COMPACT_ATOMS: atom_id res chain seq x y z
N MET A 1 53.40 -7.07 -57.64
CA MET A 1 52.13 -7.82 -57.46
C MET A 1 51.53 -7.41 -56.11
N LYS A 2 50.23 -7.02 -56.09
CA LYS A 2 49.39 -6.55 -54.95
C LYS A 2 49.86 -5.22 -54.29
N LYS A 3 49.30 -4.01 -54.48
CA LYS A 3 47.92 -3.45 -54.41
C LYS A 3 47.19 -3.92 -53.12
N CYS A 4 46.73 -3.09 -52.18
CA CYS A 4 46.06 -1.79 -52.26
C CYS A 4 46.32 -0.88 -51.03
N LEU A 5 46.39 0.43 -51.31
CA LEU A 5 46.14 1.54 -50.40
C LEU A 5 44.61 1.84 -50.38
N ILE A 6 44.16 2.72 -49.46
CA ILE A 6 42.89 3.49 -49.40
C ILE A 6 41.93 3.00 -48.28
N VAL A 7 41.31 3.81 -47.41
CA VAL A 7 41.31 5.25 -47.05
C VAL A 7 40.58 5.34 -45.70
N TRP A 8 40.99 6.27 -44.83
CA TRP A 8 40.20 6.74 -43.68
C TRP A 8 39.03 7.61 -44.15
N LEU A 9 37.77 7.27 -43.80
CA LEU A 9 36.66 8.22 -43.87
C LEU A 9 35.61 7.96 -42.78
N THR A 10 35.36 9.02 -42.02
CA THR A 10 34.43 9.22 -40.91
C THR A 10 32.95 9.17 -41.31
N LEU A 11 32.06 8.64 -40.45
CA LEU A 11 30.69 9.17 -40.30
C LEU A 11 30.07 8.78 -38.95
N VAL A 12 29.99 9.75 -38.04
CA VAL A 12 29.00 9.82 -36.96
C VAL A 12 27.66 10.18 -37.61
N VAL A 13 26.54 9.53 -37.23
CA VAL A 13 25.21 10.14 -36.97
C VAL A 13 24.10 9.06 -36.88
N SER A 14 23.57 8.94 -35.66
CA SER A 14 22.17 8.88 -35.22
C SER A 14 21.21 7.71 -35.50
N LEU A 15 20.63 7.28 -34.37
CA LEU A 15 19.20 7.15 -34.04
C LEU A 15 18.40 5.90 -34.46
N SER A 16 17.62 5.45 -33.46
CA SER A 16 16.48 4.53 -33.46
C SER A 16 16.89 3.06 -33.64
N VAL A 17 16.56 2.14 -32.73
CA VAL A 17 15.21 1.85 -32.23
C VAL A 17 15.32 1.26 -30.81
N LEU A 18 14.73 1.92 -29.80
CA LEU A 18 14.27 1.21 -28.61
C LEU A 18 13.08 0.34 -29.02
N PRO A 19 12.94 -0.86 -28.45
CA PRO A 19 11.62 -1.21 -27.96
C PRO A 19 11.68 -1.49 -26.46
N PHE A 20 10.95 -0.64 -25.76
CA PHE A 20 10.12 -0.95 -24.61
C PHE A 20 10.79 -1.74 -23.49
N SER A 21 11.10 -1.00 -22.42
CA SER A 21 10.97 -1.51 -21.06
C SER A 21 9.74 -2.41 -20.99
N VAL A 22 9.96 -3.70 -20.75
CA VAL A 22 8.92 -4.57 -20.26
C VAL A 22 8.65 -4.09 -18.84
N ASN A 23 7.84 -3.04 -18.71
CA ASN A 23 6.97 -2.90 -17.55
C ASN A 23 5.93 -4.01 -17.70
N ALA A 24 6.37 -5.24 -17.46
CA ALA A 24 5.48 -6.24 -16.93
C ALA A 24 5.08 -5.70 -15.57
N SER A 25 4.02 -4.89 -15.56
CA SER A 25 3.16 -4.75 -14.40
C SER A 25 2.59 -6.14 -14.14
N SER A 26 3.43 -7.03 -13.60
CA SER A 26 2.93 -8.23 -12.94
C SER A 26 1.99 -7.69 -11.89
N SER A 27 0.68 -7.86 -12.09
CA SER A 27 -0.29 -7.59 -11.05
C SER A 27 0.05 -8.55 -9.91
N ARG A 28 0.93 -8.12 -9.02
CA ARG A 28 1.27 -8.89 -7.83
C ARG A 28 0.00 -8.88 -7.01
N ASN A 29 -0.54 -10.06 -6.71
CA ASN A 29 -1.71 -10.16 -5.87
C ASN A 29 -1.40 -9.50 -4.53
N VAL A 30 -2.33 -8.66 -4.06
CA VAL A 30 -2.20 -8.03 -2.75
C VAL A 30 -2.27 -9.12 -1.69
N GLU A 31 -1.24 -9.19 -0.86
CA GLU A 31 -1.18 -10.13 0.27
C GLU A 31 -1.49 -9.39 1.55
N ILE A 32 -2.38 -9.95 2.38
CA ILE A 32 -2.70 -9.39 3.70
C ILE A 32 -2.49 -10.46 4.77
N THR A 33 -1.72 -10.13 5.80
CA THR A 33 -1.58 -10.92 7.02
C THR A 33 -2.30 -10.17 8.13
N THR A 34 -3.37 -10.75 8.67
CA THR A 34 -4.15 -10.17 9.77
C THR A 34 -3.57 -10.57 11.13
N PRO A 35 -3.97 -9.88 12.22
CA PRO A 35 -3.48 -10.17 13.57
C PRO A 35 -3.78 -11.61 14.03
N ASP A 36 -4.94 -12.16 13.65
CA ASP A 36 -5.29 -13.57 13.79
C ASP A 36 -6.51 -13.92 12.91
N ARG A 37 -7.06 -15.12 13.10
CA ARG A 37 -8.17 -15.68 12.32
C ARG A 37 -9.55 -15.10 12.66
N SER A 38 -9.67 -14.23 13.67
CA SER A 38 -10.95 -13.56 14.02
C SER A 38 -11.22 -12.31 13.18
N LEU A 39 -10.24 -11.88 12.38
CA LEU A 39 -10.33 -10.74 11.49
C LEU A 39 -9.91 -11.15 10.08
N GLU A 40 -10.80 -10.93 9.12
CA GLU A 40 -10.47 -10.90 7.71
C GLU A 40 -10.26 -9.46 7.24
N ALA A 41 -9.36 -9.30 6.27
CA ALA A 41 -9.07 -8.01 5.65
C ALA A 41 -8.99 -8.17 4.14
N LYS A 42 -9.61 -7.24 3.42
CA LYS A 42 -9.62 -7.22 1.95
C LYS A 42 -9.18 -5.86 1.44
N PHE A 43 -8.19 -5.85 0.56
CA PHE A 43 -7.79 -4.65 -0.17
C PHE A 43 -8.84 -4.30 -1.23
N LEU A 44 -9.16 -3.02 -1.36
CA LEU A 44 -10.07 -2.51 -2.39
C LEU A 44 -9.30 -1.81 -3.50
N LYS A 45 -8.58 -0.74 -3.13
CA LYS A 45 -7.79 0.08 -4.05
C LYS A 45 -6.83 0.98 -3.29
N ALA A 46 -5.83 1.49 -3.99
CA ALA A 46 -5.00 2.59 -3.52
C ALA A 46 -4.89 3.66 -4.60
N TYR A 47 -4.98 4.93 -4.23
CA TYR A 47 -5.00 6.04 -5.17
C TYR A 47 -4.47 7.33 -4.54
N ARG A 48 -4.09 8.30 -5.39
CA ARG A 48 -3.70 9.64 -4.92
C ARG A 48 -4.91 10.54 -4.74
N SER A 49 -4.94 11.30 -3.65
CA SER A 49 -6.00 12.27 -3.34
C SER A 49 -5.40 13.46 -2.58
N GLY A 50 -5.19 14.58 -3.29
CA GLY A 50 -4.50 15.73 -2.72
C GLY A 50 -3.07 15.36 -2.31
N GLU A 51 -2.71 15.62 -1.06
CA GLU A 51 -1.39 15.31 -0.48
C GLU A 51 -1.24 13.87 0.02
N TYR A 52 -2.26 13.02 -0.15
CA TYR A 52 -2.29 11.66 0.38
C TYR A 52 -2.25 10.60 -0.71
N VAL A 53 -1.55 9.50 -0.43
CA VAL A 53 -1.91 8.19 -0.97
C VAL A 53 -2.92 7.56 -0.02
N VAL A 54 -4.09 7.23 -0.54
CA VAL A 54 -5.19 6.61 0.21
C VAL A 54 -5.22 5.13 -0.12
N VAL A 55 -5.22 4.27 0.90
CA VAL A 55 -5.40 2.82 0.77
C VAL A 55 -6.73 2.44 1.39
N GLU A 56 -7.66 1.96 0.58
CA GLU A 56 -8.99 1.52 1.03
C GLU A 56 -9.03 0.00 1.23
N MET A 57 -9.60 -0.42 2.36
CA MET A 57 -9.75 -1.80 2.76
C MET A 57 -11.13 -2.08 3.36
N LEU A 58 -11.50 -3.35 3.42
CA LEU A 58 -12.59 -3.85 4.26
C LEU A 58 -12.00 -4.69 5.38
N PHE A 59 -12.52 -4.51 6.58
CA PHE A 59 -12.27 -5.36 7.73
C PHE A 59 -13.56 -6.08 8.10
N GLN A 60 -13.50 -7.39 8.26
CA GLN A 60 -14.64 -8.21 8.60
C GLN A 60 -14.32 -9.04 9.84
N ASN A 61 -15.17 -8.91 10.85
CA ASN A 61 -15.22 -9.81 11.99
C ASN A 61 -15.83 -11.13 11.52
N VAL A 62 -15.09 -12.23 11.63
CA VAL A 62 -15.54 -13.58 11.22
C VAL A 62 -15.90 -14.46 12.43
N THR A 63 -16.13 -13.83 13.58
CA THR A 63 -16.65 -14.47 14.78
C THR A 63 -18.14 -14.26 14.92
N ASP A 64 -18.76 -14.98 15.84
CA ASP A 64 -20.19 -14.91 16.15
C ASP A 64 -20.58 -13.73 17.06
N LYS A 65 -19.62 -12.90 17.48
CA LYS A 65 -19.83 -11.81 18.43
C LYS A 65 -19.20 -10.53 17.95
N ASP A 66 -19.95 -9.44 18.10
CA ASP A 66 -19.45 -8.09 17.86
C ASP A 66 -18.27 -7.78 18.78
N TYR A 67 -17.30 -7.04 18.25
CA TYR A 67 -16.23 -6.46 19.05
C TYR A 67 -15.78 -5.11 18.49
N SER A 68 -15.24 -4.27 19.36
CA SER A 68 -14.65 -2.99 18.96
C SER A 68 -13.23 -3.23 18.45
N MET A 69 -12.83 -2.57 17.37
CA MET A 69 -11.45 -2.56 16.88
C MET A 69 -10.89 -1.15 16.92
N ARG A 70 -9.66 -1.00 17.41
CA ARG A 70 -8.90 0.25 17.35
C ARG A 70 -7.59 0.04 16.62
N VAL A 71 -7.28 0.96 15.72
CA VAL A 71 -6.03 0.99 14.96
C VAL A 71 -5.22 2.18 15.44
N PHE A 72 -4.02 1.97 15.97
CA PHE A 72 -3.10 3.04 16.30
C PHE A 72 -2.16 3.29 15.13
N LEU A 73 -2.14 4.53 14.65
CA LEU A 73 -1.42 4.99 13.46
C LEU A 73 -0.24 5.88 13.86
N GLY A 74 0.19 6.77 12.97
CA GLY A 74 1.41 7.58 13.13
C GLY A 74 2.66 6.70 13.17
N ASP A 75 3.43 6.77 14.26
CA ASP A 75 4.69 6.04 14.43
C ASP A 75 4.52 4.51 14.53
N ASN A 76 3.29 4.03 14.75
CA ASN A 76 2.99 2.59 14.76
C ASN A 76 2.89 1.99 13.35
N VAL A 77 2.93 2.83 12.31
CA VAL A 77 2.82 2.40 10.91
C VAL A 77 4.10 2.69 10.17
N VAL A 78 4.54 1.70 9.39
CA VAL A 78 5.69 1.85 8.51
C VAL A 78 5.28 1.46 7.10
N VAL A 79 5.43 2.39 6.16
CA VAL A 79 5.17 2.18 4.73
C VAL A 79 6.49 2.21 3.98
N TYR A 80 6.67 1.30 3.03
CA TYR A 80 7.80 1.28 2.10
C TYR A 80 7.30 1.48 0.67
N ASP A 81 8.04 2.23 -0.14
CA ASP A 81 7.84 2.33 -1.59
C ASP A 81 8.78 1.40 -2.38
N GLU A 82 8.65 1.37 -3.70
CA GLU A 82 9.50 0.59 -4.60
C GLU A 82 10.97 1.06 -4.68
N LEU A 83 11.25 2.30 -4.25
CA LEU A 83 12.58 2.88 -4.24
C LEU A 83 13.33 2.61 -2.93
N GLY A 84 12.66 2.02 -1.95
CA GLY A 84 13.20 1.70 -0.63
C GLY A 84 13.08 2.85 0.38
N ASN A 85 12.35 3.92 0.06
CA ASN A 85 12.04 4.96 1.03
C ASN A 85 11.03 4.46 2.06
N GLN A 86 11.07 5.07 3.24
CA GLN A 86 10.21 4.74 4.36
C GLN A 86 9.37 5.96 4.76
N TYR A 87 8.07 5.75 5.01
CA TYR A 87 7.16 6.76 5.52
C TYR A 87 6.60 6.34 6.89
N THR A 88 6.67 7.26 7.86
CA THR A 88 6.20 7.11 9.25
C THR A 88 5.65 8.43 9.80
N GLY A 89 4.91 8.40 10.91
CA GLY A 89 4.49 9.59 11.67
C GLY A 89 3.27 10.34 11.11
N ASN A 90 3.24 10.63 9.81
CA ASN A 90 2.13 11.35 9.15
C ASN A 90 1.16 10.38 8.45
N ILE A 91 0.67 9.42 9.22
CA ILE A 91 -0.22 8.36 8.73
C ILE A 91 -1.49 8.37 9.57
N TYR A 92 -2.62 8.56 8.89
CA TYR A 92 -3.94 8.72 9.50
C TYR A 92 -4.93 7.71 8.95
N GLY A 93 -6.09 7.60 9.59
CA GLY A 93 -7.13 6.71 9.10
C GLY A 93 -8.52 7.05 9.63
N THR A 94 -9.50 6.46 8.99
CA THR A 94 -10.92 6.60 9.34
C THR A 94 -11.69 5.35 8.93
N PHE A 95 -12.73 5.03 9.71
CA PHE A 95 -13.74 4.01 9.36
C PHE A 95 -15.00 4.62 8.73
N THR A 96 -15.01 5.94 8.52
CA THR A 96 -16.16 6.68 8.01
C THR A 96 -15.72 7.55 6.84
N LYS A 97 -16.53 7.61 5.78
CA LYS A 97 -16.24 8.37 4.56
C LYS A 97 -16.14 9.88 4.81
N GLU A 98 -16.87 10.37 5.81
CA GLU A 98 -17.02 11.79 6.16
C GLU A 98 -16.34 12.16 7.49
N GLY A 99 -15.65 11.19 8.12
CA GLY A 99 -15.00 11.42 9.40
C GLY A 99 -13.69 12.18 9.27
N ASN A 100 -13.37 12.93 10.32
CA ASN A 100 -12.04 13.51 10.49
C ASN A 100 -10.97 12.41 10.50
N LEU A 101 -9.82 12.70 9.89
CA LEU A 101 -8.64 11.84 9.96
C LEU A 101 -8.16 11.72 11.41
N ARG A 102 -7.90 10.49 11.88
CA ARG A 102 -7.47 10.24 13.26
C ARG A 102 -6.19 9.42 13.28
N LEU A 103 -5.37 9.63 14.30
CA LEU A 103 -4.22 8.76 14.62
C LEU A 103 -4.65 7.48 15.36
N SER A 104 -5.86 7.43 15.91
CA SER A 104 -6.39 6.28 16.64
C SER A 104 -7.86 6.01 16.32
N PRO A 105 -8.22 5.79 15.04
CA PRO A 105 -9.58 5.47 14.68
C PRO A 105 -10.03 4.16 15.35
N GLN A 106 -11.30 4.16 15.79
CA GLN A 106 -11.96 3.02 16.41
C GLN A 106 -13.33 2.83 15.76
N VAL A 107 -13.77 1.58 15.67
CA VAL A 107 -15.09 1.20 15.17
C VAL A 107 -15.59 -0.05 15.89
N GLU A 108 -16.92 -0.23 15.93
CA GLU A 108 -17.51 -1.54 16.20
C GLU A 108 -17.45 -2.38 14.92
N LEU A 109 -17.01 -3.64 15.03
CA LEU A 109 -17.05 -4.62 13.96
C LEU A 109 -18.15 -5.64 14.26
N PRO A 110 -19.34 -5.50 13.64
CA PRO A 110 -20.39 -6.49 13.80
C PRO A 110 -19.99 -7.83 13.19
N ALA A 111 -20.50 -8.92 13.76
CA ALA A 111 -20.32 -10.26 13.21
C ALA A 111 -20.73 -10.31 11.73
N ASP A 112 -19.84 -10.85 10.89
CA ASP A 112 -20.03 -11.07 9.45
C ASP A 112 -20.30 -9.83 8.58
N ILE A 113 -20.28 -8.61 9.14
CA ILE A 113 -20.49 -7.38 8.37
C ILE A 113 -19.14 -6.71 8.09
N PRO A 114 -18.71 -6.61 6.82
CA PRO A 114 -17.47 -5.91 6.48
C PRO A 114 -17.63 -4.39 6.65
N VAL A 115 -16.67 -3.78 7.34
CA VAL A 115 -16.58 -2.35 7.60
C VAL A 115 -15.42 -1.76 6.82
N ARG A 116 -15.65 -0.61 6.16
CA ARG A 116 -14.60 0.07 5.39
C ARG A 116 -13.62 0.78 6.32
N PHE A 117 -12.35 0.69 5.96
CA PHE A 117 -11.27 1.48 6.56
C PHE A 117 -10.42 2.11 5.46
N SER A 118 -10.08 3.37 5.64
CA SER A 118 -9.21 4.11 4.72
C SER A 118 -7.98 4.58 5.49
N LEU A 119 -6.80 4.22 4.97
CA LEU A 119 -5.49 4.65 5.47
C LEU A 119 -4.97 5.78 4.58
N TYR A 120 -4.49 6.86 5.19
CA TYR A 120 -4.00 8.06 4.53
C TYR A 120 -2.52 8.21 4.84
N ILE A 121 -1.69 8.18 3.80
CA ILE A 121 -0.24 8.25 3.90
C ILE A 121 0.18 9.57 3.25
N GLN A 122 0.65 10.51 4.05
CA GLN A 122 1.06 11.82 3.57
C GLN A 122 2.51 11.79 3.06
N ASN A 123 2.85 12.72 2.18
CA ASN A 123 4.22 12.96 1.70
C ASN A 123 4.86 11.77 0.95
N VAL A 124 4.05 10.87 0.39
CA VAL A 124 4.54 9.90 -0.59
C VAL A 124 4.97 10.65 -1.85
N ALA A 125 6.18 10.37 -2.34
CA ALA A 125 6.73 11.06 -3.51
C ALA A 125 5.78 10.89 -4.72
N SER A 126 5.69 11.90 -5.58
CA SER A 126 4.67 11.93 -6.64
C SER A 126 4.90 10.87 -7.72
N ASP A 127 6.14 10.43 -7.90
CA ASP A 127 6.60 9.43 -8.86
C ASP A 127 6.45 7.97 -8.38
N VAL A 128 6.23 7.74 -7.08
CA VAL A 128 6.00 6.41 -6.49
C VAL A 128 4.70 5.79 -7.00
N GLN A 129 4.72 4.59 -7.54
CA GLN A 129 3.54 3.91 -8.06
C GLN A 129 3.20 2.64 -7.27
N PHE A 130 4.07 2.22 -6.36
CA PHE A 130 3.94 0.90 -5.73
C PHE A 130 4.40 0.90 -4.28
N LEU A 131 3.54 0.42 -3.38
CA LEU A 131 3.91 0.17 -1.99
C LEU A 131 4.14 -1.33 -1.81
N PRO A 132 5.40 -1.83 -1.86
CA PRO A 132 5.70 -3.24 -1.64
C PRO A 132 5.22 -3.73 -0.27
N ARG A 133 5.16 -2.83 0.73
CA ARG A 133 4.83 -3.22 2.10
C ARG A 133 4.30 -2.07 2.96
N ILE A 134 3.22 -2.33 3.67
CA ILE A 134 2.69 -1.52 4.78
C ILE A 134 2.62 -2.41 6.02
N ASN A 135 3.22 -1.97 7.12
CA ASN A 135 3.13 -2.61 8.42
C ASN A 135 2.31 -1.73 9.38
N LEU A 136 1.14 -2.19 9.79
CA LEU A 136 0.39 -1.62 10.91
C LEU A 136 0.72 -2.43 12.16
N ASN A 137 1.54 -1.90 13.05
CA ASN A 137 2.12 -2.69 14.16
C ASN A 137 1.27 -2.68 15.44
N ASN A 138 0.20 -1.89 15.47
CA ASN A 138 -0.61 -1.71 16.67
C ASN A 138 -2.10 -1.60 16.33
N ILE A 139 -2.71 -2.77 16.09
CA ILE A 139 -4.14 -2.97 15.96
C ILE A 139 -4.61 -3.83 17.12
N ILE A 140 -5.69 -3.43 17.79
CA ILE A 140 -6.26 -4.17 18.91
C ILE A 140 -7.75 -4.41 18.72
N ALA A 141 -8.19 -5.59 19.13
CA ALA A 141 -9.58 -5.84 19.47
C ALA A 141 -9.81 -5.44 20.93
N ILE A 142 -10.94 -4.79 21.18
CA ILE A 142 -11.42 -4.36 22.48
C ILE A 142 -12.69 -5.18 22.75
N ARG A 143 -12.72 -5.82 23.93
CA ARG A 143 -13.78 -6.63 24.55
C ARG A 143 -15.02 -6.96 23.67
N PRO A 144 -15.44 -8.23 23.56
CA PRO A 144 -14.94 -9.40 24.31
C PRO A 144 -13.70 -10.07 23.69
N ALA A 145 -13.28 -9.63 22.51
CA ALA A 145 -12.16 -10.21 21.77
C ALA A 145 -10.79 -9.64 22.21
N ARG A 146 -9.74 -10.39 21.89
CA ARG A 146 -8.34 -9.96 21.98
C ARG A 146 -7.57 -10.63 20.85
N PHE A 147 -6.89 -9.84 20.03
CA PHE A 147 -6.08 -10.39 18.97
C PHE A 147 -4.84 -11.12 19.51
N ALA A 148 -4.43 -12.21 18.85
CA ALA A 148 -3.22 -12.96 19.19
C ALA A 148 -1.91 -12.19 18.86
N SER A 149 -1.99 -11.28 17.90
CA SER A 149 -0.93 -10.33 17.51
C SER A 149 -1.52 -8.92 17.46
N SER A 150 -0.67 -7.89 17.38
CA SER A 150 -1.12 -6.52 17.09
C SER A 150 -0.78 -6.08 15.66
N LYS A 151 -0.23 -7.00 14.84
CA LYS A 151 0.33 -6.68 13.54
C LYS A 151 -0.62 -7.03 12.40
N LEU A 152 -0.82 -6.08 11.50
CA LEU A 152 -1.38 -6.32 10.18
C LEU A 152 -0.38 -5.86 9.12
N ILE A 153 -0.11 -6.74 8.14
CA ILE A 153 0.86 -6.48 7.08
C ILE A 153 0.13 -6.57 5.75
N ILE A 154 0.30 -5.56 4.91
CA ILE A 154 -0.22 -5.55 3.54
C ILE A 154 0.98 -5.45 2.61
N LYS A 155 0.98 -6.23 1.52
CA LYS A 155 2.05 -6.18 0.51
C LYS A 155 1.47 -6.03 -0.88
N ASN A 156 2.34 -5.59 -1.78
CA ASN A 156 2.09 -5.54 -3.22
C ASN A 156 0.96 -4.59 -3.63
N ILE A 157 0.91 -3.38 -3.06
CA ILE A 157 -0.14 -2.40 -3.40
C ILE A 157 0.32 -1.55 -4.58
N SER A 158 -0.42 -1.58 -5.69
CA SER A 158 -0.28 -0.59 -6.77
C SER A 158 -1.15 0.64 -6.49
N ILE A 159 -0.59 1.83 -6.69
CA ILE A 159 -1.30 3.10 -6.58
C ILE A 159 -1.84 3.45 -7.98
N SER A 160 -3.17 3.46 -8.13
CA SER A 160 -3.80 3.90 -9.37
C SER A 160 -3.84 5.43 -9.44
N GLU A 161 -3.68 5.96 -10.64
CA GLU A 161 -4.15 7.32 -10.95
C GLU A 161 -5.69 7.32 -10.91
N MET A 162 -6.29 8.42 -10.41
CA MET A 162 -7.75 8.58 -10.35
C MET A 162 -8.35 8.76 -11.74
#